data_AF-N1RKD5-F1
#
_entry.id   AF-N1RKD5-F1
#
_cell.length_a   1.000
_cell.length_b   1.000
_cell.length_c   1.000
_cell.angle_alpha   90.00
_cell.angle_beta   90.00
_cell.angle_gamma   90.00
#
_symmetry.space_group_name_H-M   'P 1'
#
loop_
_entity.id
_entity.type
_entity.pdbx_description
1 polymer ?
#
loop_
_entity_poly.entity_id
_entity_poly.type
_entity_poly.pdbx_seq_one_letter_code
_entity_poly.pdbx_strand_id
1 'polypeptide(L)'
;MPGPRERLYMGAELRQMRTLKSLVLGSQSICGLLGNGTVYRHTRDASIEAPRVIECIPEHLEYLEIHSCGRNIVSQLEEFLDTLIYPDRFPNLSSVKFIFNEDWVKEEEIKSLSTNRDGLGLEVILCR
;
A
#
# COMPACT_ATOMS: atom_id res chain seq x y z
N MET A 1 -15.55 24.40 -4.27
CA MET A 1 -14.58 23.96 -3.23
C MET A 1 -14.53 22.44 -3.30
N PRO A 2 -13.36 21.79 -3.37
CA PRO A 2 -13.35 20.34 -3.24
C PRO A 2 -13.80 20.03 -1.81
N GLY A 3 -14.96 19.36 -1.68
CA GLY A 3 -15.47 18.91 -0.39
C GLY A 3 -14.48 17.97 0.31
N PRO A 4 -14.72 17.63 1.59
CA PRO A 4 -13.86 16.71 2.31
C PRO A 4 -13.72 15.41 1.50
N ARG A 5 -12.50 15.13 1.02
CA ARG A 5 -12.22 13.96 0.17
C ARG A 5 -12.51 12.71 0.98
N GLU A 6 -13.52 11.95 0.55
CA GLU A 6 -13.85 10.66 1.14
C GLU A 6 -12.61 9.76 1.11
N ARG A 7 -12.30 9.14 2.25
CA ARG A 7 -11.15 8.25 2.40
C ARG A 7 -11.64 6.81 2.50
N LEU A 8 -10.95 5.92 1.79
CA LEU A 8 -11.16 4.48 1.89
C LEU A 8 -9.96 3.83 2.58
N TYR A 9 -10.22 3.10 3.66
CA TYR A 9 -9.22 2.30 4.37
C TYR A 9 -9.62 0.83 4.35
N MET A 10 -8.70 -0.04 3.94
CA MET A 10 -8.95 -1.49 3.88
C MET A 10 -8.39 -2.21 5.11
N GLY A 11 -9.27 -2.73 5.95
CA GLY A 11 -8.91 -3.68 7.00
C GLY A 11 -8.83 -5.09 6.47
N ALA A 12 -7.70 -5.76 6.70
CA ALA A 12 -7.47 -7.05 6.07
C ALA A 12 -6.90 -8.15 7.00
N GLU A 13 -6.49 -7.81 8.24
CA GLU A 13 -5.85 -8.72 9.23
C GLU A 13 -4.80 -9.67 8.62
N LEU A 14 -4.15 -9.28 7.53
CA LEU A 14 -3.43 -10.23 6.66
C LEU A 14 -2.19 -10.79 7.33
N ARG A 15 -1.66 -10.07 8.33
CA ARG A 15 -0.46 -10.46 9.06
C ARG A 15 -0.56 -11.84 9.71
N GLN A 16 -1.76 -12.29 10.09
CA GLN A 16 -1.96 -13.61 10.67
C GLN A 16 -2.04 -14.74 9.62
N MET A 17 -2.14 -14.41 8.33
CA MET A 17 -2.27 -15.38 7.23
C MET A 17 -0.90 -15.94 6.81
N ARG A 18 -0.35 -16.85 7.63
CA ARG A 18 1.02 -17.39 7.47
C ARG A 18 1.29 -18.13 6.16
N THR A 19 0.24 -18.61 5.48
CA THR A 19 0.35 -19.34 4.22
C THR A 19 0.13 -18.46 3.00
N LEU A 20 -0.19 -17.17 3.19
CA LEU A 20 -0.44 -16.24 2.09
C LEU A 20 0.88 -15.85 1.44
N LYS A 21 1.05 -16.27 0.17
CA LYS A 21 2.25 -15.96 -0.64
C LYS A 21 2.04 -14.76 -1.56
N SER A 22 0.83 -14.58 -2.07
CA SER A 22 0.49 -13.52 -3.00
C SER A 22 -0.72 -12.76 -2.50
N LEU A 23 -0.61 -11.43 -2.49
CA LEU A 23 -1.64 -10.52 -2.04
C LEU A 23 -1.88 -9.46 -3.10
N VAL A 24 -3.09 -9.44 -3.64
CA VAL A 24 -3.57 -8.40 -4.55
C VAL A 24 -4.70 -7.65 -3.86
N LEU A 25 -4.52 -6.35 -3.68
CA LEU A 25 -5.48 -5.46 -3.04
C LEU A 25 -5.95 -4.42 -4.06
N GLY A 26 -7.26 -4.19 -4.15
CA GLY A 26 -7.80 -3.19 -5.06
C GLY A 26 -9.17 -2.71 -4.62
N SER A 27 -9.37 -1.39 -4.60
CA SER A 27 -10.66 -0.75 -4.39
C SER A 27 -10.60 0.71 -4.82
N GLN A 28 -11.75 1.38 -4.97
CA GLN A 28 -11.82 2.79 -5.39
C GLN A 28 -11.08 3.71 -4.39
N SER A 29 -9.91 4.21 -4.80
CA SER A 29 -9.09 5.21 -4.09
C SER A 29 -8.61 4.79 -2.69
N ILE A 30 -7.79 3.74 -2.63
CA ILE A 30 -7.19 3.28 -1.36
C ILE A 30 -6.33 4.39 -0.76
N CYS A 31 -6.62 4.76 0.48
CA CYS A 31 -5.87 5.75 1.27
C CYS A 31 -4.94 5.10 2.32
N GLY A 32 -5.14 3.82 2.65
CA GLY A 32 -4.31 3.09 3.60
C GLY A 32 -4.85 1.69 3.91
N LEU A 33 -4.03 0.91 4.61
CA LEU A 33 -4.39 -0.43 5.12
C LEU A 33 -4.58 -0.37 6.64
N LEU A 34 -5.50 -1.19 7.17
CA LEU A 34 -5.75 -1.34 8.60
C LEU A 34 -5.44 -2.78 9.03
N GLY A 35 -4.72 -2.92 10.15
CA GLY A 35 -4.31 -4.22 10.69
C GLY A 35 -5.38 -4.96 11.49
N ASN A 36 -6.49 -4.29 11.85
CA ASN A 36 -7.52 -4.80 12.78
C ASN A 36 -8.79 -5.33 12.09
N GLY A 37 -8.74 -5.61 10.79
CA GLY A 37 -9.86 -6.17 10.03
C GLY A 37 -11.03 -5.21 9.79
N THR A 38 -10.97 -4.01 10.35
CA THR A 38 -12.04 -3.01 10.20
C THR A 38 -11.88 -2.31 8.86
N VAL A 39 -12.90 -2.33 8.02
CA VAL A 39 -12.92 -1.62 6.74
C VAL A 39 -13.74 -0.35 6.88
N TYR A 40 -13.13 0.82 6.64
CA TYR A 40 -13.87 2.09 6.58
C TYR A 40 -14.07 2.50 5.13
N ARG A 41 -15.32 2.39 4.69
CA ARG A 41 -15.76 2.85 3.37
C ARG A 41 -16.15 4.33 3.46
N HIS A 42 -15.44 5.19 2.74
CA HIS A 42 -15.80 6.60 2.53
C HIS A 42 -15.99 7.39 3.84
N THR A 43 -14.95 7.46 4.66
CA THR A 43 -14.95 8.26 5.89
C THR A 43 -14.34 9.65 5.66
N ARG A 44 -14.88 10.65 6.35
CA ARG A 44 -14.31 12.00 6.47
C ARG A 44 -13.53 12.20 7.76
N ASP A 45 -13.49 11.17 8.60
CA ASP A 45 -12.83 11.23 9.88
C ASP A 45 -11.31 11.27 9.69
N ALA A 46 -10.75 12.46 9.91
CA ALA A 46 -9.32 12.69 9.82
C ALA A 46 -8.55 12.13 11.02
N SER A 47 -9.25 11.71 12.09
CA SER A 47 -8.62 11.08 13.27
C SER A 47 -8.27 9.60 13.06
N ILE A 48 -8.74 8.99 11.97
CA ILE A 48 -8.33 7.63 11.61
C ILE A 48 -6.90 7.68 11.08
N GLU A 49 -5.97 7.35 11.96
CA GLU A 49 -4.59 7.05 11.60
C GLU A 49 -4.50 5.61 11.10
N ALA A 50 -4.15 5.44 9.82
CA ALA A 50 -3.85 4.10 9.31
C ALA A 50 -2.54 3.62 9.94
N PRO A 51 -2.47 2.36 10.43
CA PRO A 51 -1.21 1.73 10.75
C PRO A 51 -0.33 1.64 9.51
N ARG A 52 0.96 1.40 9.75
CA ARG A 52 1.95 1.33 8.68
C ARG A 52 1.65 0.12 7.80
N VAL A 53 1.94 0.18 6.50
CA VAL A 53 1.71 -0.97 5.58
C VAL A 53 2.44 -2.22 6.07
N ILE A 54 3.65 -2.06 6.61
CA ILE A 54 4.44 -3.14 7.24
C ILE A 54 3.74 -3.86 8.40
N GLU A 55 2.79 -3.19 9.08
CA GLU A 55 2.04 -3.76 10.20
C GLU A 55 0.80 -4.51 9.72
N CYS A 56 0.40 -4.29 8.47
CA CYS A 56 -0.82 -4.84 7.89
C CYS A 56 -0.57 -6.11 7.07
N ILE A 57 0.61 -6.24 6.45
CA ILE A 57 0.92 -7.36 5.54
C ILE A 57 1.72 -8.48 6.22
N PRO A 58 1.56 -9.74 5.80
CA PRO A 58 2.34 -10.85 6.35
C PRO A 58 3.80 -10.85 5.87
N GLU A 59 4.73 -11.17 6.78
CA GLU A 59 6.18 -11.11 6.54
C GLU A 59 6.68 -12.19 5.55
N HIS A 60 5.92 -13.27 5.37
CA HIS A 60 6.26 -14.37 4.48
C HIS A 60 5.82 -14.17 3.02
N LEU A 61 5.20 -13.03 2.72
CA LEU A 61 4.66 -12.72 1.41
C LEU A 61 5.77 -12.74 0.34
N GLU A 62 5.47 -13.34 -0.80
CA GLU A 62 6.34 -13.41 -1.97
C GLU A 62 6.01 -12.31 -2.99
N TYR A 63 4.73 -11.91 -3.05
CA TYR A 63 4.18 -10.93 -4.00
C TYR A 63 3.14 -10.00 -3.37
N LEU A 64 3.30 -8.68 -3.56
CA LEU A 64 2.35 -7.64 -3.18
C LEU A 64 1.93 -6.82 -4.40
N GLU A 65 0.62 -6.70 -4.64
CA GLU A 65 0.05 -5.76 -5.61
C GLU A 65 -1.03 -4.90 -4.95
N ILE A 66 -0.94 -3.58 -5.12
CA ILE A 66 -1.95 -2.64 -4.65
C ILE A 66 -2.43 -1.80 -5.84
N HIS A 67 -3.72 -1.93 -6.17
CA HIS A 67 -4.40 -1.23 -7.24
C HIS A 67 -5.13 0.02 -6.74
N SER A 68 -5.36 0.94 -7.68
CA SER A 68 -6.20 2.12 -7.46
C SER A 68 -5.71 2.95 -6.26
N CYS A 69 -4.38 3.06 -6.13
CA CYS A 69 -3.73 3.92 -5.16
C CYS A 69 -4.05 5.38 -5.46
N GLY A 70 -4.37 6.14 -4.41
CA GLY A 70 -4.48 7.61 -4.48
C GLY A 70 -3.28 8.29 -3.82
N ARG A 71 -3.20 9.62 -3.92
CA ARG A 71 -2.12 10.43 -3.30
C ARG A 71 -1.85 10.12 -1.82
N ASN A 72 -2.89 9.81 -1.06
CA ASN A 72 -2.79 9.69 0.41
C ASN A 72 -1.99 8.46 0.88
N ILE A 73 -1.86 7.43 0.05
CA ILE A 73 -1.12 6.22 0.44
C ILE A 73 0.38 6.33 0.14
N VAL A 74 0.81 7.31 -0.69
CA VAL A 74 2.20 7.43 -1.17
C VAL A 74 3.20 7.41 -0.01
N SER A 75 3.00 8.22 1.03
CA SER A 75 3.93 8.27 2.16
C SER A 75 4.04 6.95 2.93
N GLN A 76 2.95 6.18 3.01
CA GLN A 76 2.97 4.85 3.63
C GLN A 76 3.70 3.83 2.75
N LEU A 77 3.61 3.97 1.43
CA LEU A 77 4.33 3.11 0.49
C LEU A 77 5.82 3.44 0.45
N GLU A 78 6.20 4.72 0.53
CA GLU A 78 7.59 5.15 0.69
C GLU A 78 8.19 4.53 1.95
N GLU A 79 7.52 4.72 3.09
CA GLU A 79 7.95 4.15 4.36
C GLU A 79 8.06 2.63 4.30
N PHE A 80 7.12 1.96 3.63
CA PHE A 80 7.17 0.52 3.41
C PHE A 80 8.42 0.13 2.61
N LEU A 81 8.65 0.75 1.46
CA LEU A 81 9.80 0.48 0.59
C LEU A 81 11.13 0.74 1.31
N ASP A 82 11.21 1.79 2.13
CA ASP A 82 12.37 2.09 2.96
C ASP A 82 12.65 0.99 3.97
N THR A 83 11.62 0.32 4.49
CA THR A 83 11.85 -0.83 5.40
C THR A 83 12.36 -2.07 4.67
N LEU A 84 12.13 -2.18 3.37
CA LEU A 84 12.56 -3.34 2.58
C LEU A 84 14.07 -3.37 2.34
N ILE A 85 14.80 -2.29 2.62
CA ILE A 85 16.27 -2.30 2.59
C ILE A 85 16.86 -3.34 3.55
N TYR A 86 16.10 -3.73 4.58
CA TYR A 86 16.46 -4.80 5.52
C TYR A 86 15.75 -6.10 5.09
N PRO A 87 16.44 -7.03 4.40
CA PRO A 87 15.81 -8.20 3.81
C PRO A 87 15.18 -9.14 4.85
N ASP A 88 15.68 -9.14 6.08
CA ASP A 88 15.21 -9.99 7.18
C ASP A 88 13.72 -9.76 7.53
N ARG A 89 13.17 -8.59 7.21
CA ARG A 89 11.79 -8.23 7.56
C ARG A 89 10.74 -8.82 6.62
N PHE A 90 11.11 -8.98 5.35
CA PHE A 90 10.27 -9.57 4.30
C PHE A 90 11.12 -10.49 3.44
N PRO A 91 11.65 -11.59 4.00
CA PRO A 91 12.73 -12.36 3.36
C PRO A 91 12.31 -12.99 2.04
N ASN A 92 11.04 -13.34 1.90
CA ASN A 92 10.50 -14.01 0.71
C ASN A 92 9.99 -13.03 -0.35
N LEU A 93 9.85 -11.75 -0.01
CA LEU A 93 9.24 -10.76 -0.89
C LEU A 93 10.17 -10.49 -2.07
N SER A 94 9.67 -10.84 -3.25
CA SER A 94 10.44 -10.81 -4.50
C SER A 94 9.84 -9.83 -5.51
N SER A 95 8.56 -9.47 -5.37
CA SER A 95 7.92 -8.53 -6.27
C SER A 95 6.84 -7.70 -5.56
N VAL A 96 6.88 -6.40 -5.85
CA VAL A 96 5.95 -5.38 -5.36
C VAL A 96 5.47 -4.56 -6.55
N LYS A 97 4.15 -4.36 -6.63
CA LYS A 97 3.52 -3.61 -7.71
C LYS A 97 2.51 -2.62 -7.16
N PHE A 98 2.64 -1.36 -7.54
CA PHE A 98 1.71 -0.29 -7.18
C PHE A 98 1.10 0.30 -8.44
N ILE A 99 -0.23 0.27 -8.53
CA ILE A 99 -0.98 0.84 -9.65
C ILE A 99 -1.77 2.03 -9.13
N PHE A 100 -1.39 3.21 -9.60
CA PHE A 100 -2.02 4.49 -9.29
C PHE A 100 -3.02 4.87 -10.35
N ASN A 101 -4.10 5.54 -9.94
CA ASN A 101 -5.05 6.14 -10.87
C ASN A 101 -4.60 7.59 -11.21
N GLU A 102 -4.51 7.90 -12.51
CA GLU A 102 -4.02 9.20 -13.00
C GLU A 102 -4.94 10.38 -12.68
N ASP A 103 -6.23 10.13 -12.41
CA ASP A 103 -7.17 11.17 -11.99
C ASP A 103 -6.92 11.62 -10.54
N TRP A 104 -6.20 10.82 -9.74
CA TRP A 104 -6.03 11.04 -8.30
C TRP A 104 -4.61 11.39 -7.86
N VAL A 105 -3.62 11.05 -8.68
CA VAL A 105 -2.20 11.30 -8.39
C VAL A 105 -1.49 11.73 -9.67
N LYS A 106 -0.55 12.67 -9.54
CA LYS A 106 0.32 13.03 -10.65
C LYS A 106 1.61 12.21 -10.63
N GLU A 107 2.22 12.05 -11.79
CA GLU A 107 3.46 11.29 -11.95
C GLU A 107 4.57 11.83 -11.03
N GLU A 108 4.67 13.15 -10.82
CA GLU A 108 5.71 13.72 -9.97
C GLU A 108 5.58 13.31 -8.49
N GLU A 109 4.38 12.96 -8.06
CA GLU A 109 4.07 12.59 -6.68
C GLU A 109 4.44 11.13 -6.38
N ILE A 110 4.64 10.30 -7.41
CA ILE A 110 5.01 8.88 -7.26
C ILE A 110 6.47 8.60 -7.65
N LYS A 111 7.20 9.60 -8.16
CA LYS A 111 8.62 9.48 -8.55
C LYS A 111 9.57 9.12 -7.41
N SER A 112 9.17 9.40 -6.18
CA SER A 112 9.93 9.06 -4.98
C SER A 112 9.84 7.58 -4.61
N LEU A 113 8.83 6.85 -5.12
CA LEU A 113 8.65 5.43 -4.83
C LEU A 113 9.75 4.62 -5.52
N SER A 114 10.75 4.24 -4.73
CA SER A 114 11.90 3.47 -5.17
C SER A 114 12.37 2.56 -4.06
N THR A 115 13.13 1.53 -4.42
CA THR A 115 13.76 0.64 -3.45
C THR A 115 15.12 0.21 -3.99
N ASN A 116 16.10 0.11 -3.10
CA ASN A 116 17.46 -0.34 -3.41
C ASN A 116 17.71 -1.78 -2.96
N ARG A 117 16.65 -2.53 -2.64
CA ARG A 117 16.77 -3.93 -2.22
C ARG A 117 17.12 -4.81 -3.41
N ASP A 118 18.30 -5.44 -3.36
CA ASP A 118 18.71 -6.42 -4.37
C ASP A 118 17.74 -7.59 -4.47
N GLY A 119 17.40 -7.98 -5.70
CA GLY A 119 16.50 -9.10 -5.99
C GLY A 119 15.00 -8.81 -5.81
N LEU A 120 14.62 -7.59 -5.41
CA LEU A 120 13.22 -7.17 -5.35
C LEU A 120 12.82 -6.44 -6.64
N GLY A 121 11.84 -6.98 -7.35
CA GLY A 121 11.18 -6.27 -8.45
C GLY A 121 10.18 -5.24 -7.92
N LEU A 122 10.37 -3.97 -8.27
CA LEU A 122 9.39 -2.90 -7.99
C LEU A 122 8.81 -2.38 -9.30
N GLU A 123 7.49 -2.43 -9.42
CA GLU A 123 6.73 -1.83 -10.51
C GLU A 123 5.81 -0.73 -9.98
N VAL A 124 5.96 0.49 -10.50
CA VAL A 124 5.08 1.62 -10.19
C VAL A 124 4.44 2.07 -11.50
N ILE A 125 3.12 1.91 -11.59
CA ILE A 125 2.36 2.15 -12.81
C ILE A 125 1.33 3.24 -12.56
N LEU A 126 1.21 4.17 -13.49
CA LEU A 126 0.12 5.15 -13.55
C LEU A 126 -0.86 4.72 -14.65
N CYS A 127 -2.12 4.50 -14.29
CA CYS A 127 -3.18 4.03 -15.19
C CYS A 127 -4.40 4.95 -15.18
N ARG A 128 -5.13 4.97 -16.30
CA ARG A 128 -6.48 5.55 -16.43
C ARG A 128 -7.53 4.65 -15.82
#